data_AF-A0A382NXE5-F1
#
_entry.id   AF-A0A382NXE5-F1
#
_cell.length_a   1.000
_cell.length_b   1.000
_cell.length_c   1.000
_cell.angle_alpha   90.00
_cell.angle_beta   90.00
_cell.angle_gamma   90.00
#
_symmetry.space_group_name_H-M   'P 1'
#
loop_
_entity.id
_entity.type
_entity.pdbx_description
1 polymer ?
#
loop_
_entity_poly.entity_id
_entity_poly.type
_entity_poly.pdbx_seq_one_letter_code
_entity_poly.pdbx_strand_id
1 'polypeptide(L)'
;VSDSSIVTITGREILDSRGNPTVEVDVFLADGSHGRAAVPSGASTGEHEAVELRDGDTDRYMGKGVLKAIQNVNGILQESVKGKNAIDQESIDRQLIEADGTPNKNILGANAILGVSMAVCRAAAIHEKKPLWKYLNPHNSLLPAPMMNILNG
;
A
#
# COMPACT_ATOMS: atom_id res chain seq x y z
N VAL A 1 23.27 4.24 -14.30
CA VAL A 1 22.34 4.05 -13.17
C VAL A 1 21.10 3.41 -13.75
N SER A 2 20.60 2.30 -13.19
CA SER A 2 19.36 1.68 -13.66
C SER A 2 18.20 2.67 -13.47
N ASP A 3 17.18 2.59 -14.32
CA ASP A 3 16.05 3.52 -14.27
C ASP A 3 15.02 3.05 -13.22
N SER A 4 14.83 3.84 -12.17
CA SER A 4 13.89 3.59 -11.07
C SER A 4 12.51 4.21 -11.29
N SER A 5 12.21 4.71 -12.49
CA SER A 5 10.91 5.31 -12.78
C SER A 5 9.78 4.29 -12.70
N ILE A 6 8.66 4.69 -12.07
CA ILE A 6 7.46 3.85 -11.95
C ILE A 6 6.78 3.73 -13.32
N VAL A 7 6.65 2.50 -13.83
CA VAL A 7 6.06 2.24 -15.15
C VAL A 7 4.60 1.84 -15.05
N THR A 8 4.27 0.94 -14.13
CA THR A 8 2.92 0.39 -13.99
C THR A 8 2.62 0.03 -12.55
N ILE A 9 1.38 0.30 -12.15
CA ILE A 9 0.81 -0.07 -10.87
C ILE A 9 -0.44 -0.91 -11.13
N THR A 10 -0.61 -2.00 -10.41
CA THR A 10 -1.78 -2.86 -10.54
C THR A 10 -2.31 -3.26 -9.18
N GLY A 11 -3.51 -2.80 -8.86
CA GLY A 11 -4.29 -3.23 -7.71
C GLY A 11 -5.17 -4.43 -8.03
N ARG A 12 -5.34 -5.32 -7.04
CA ARG A 12 -6.30 -6.43 -7.06
C ARG A 12 -6.90 -6.69 -5.68
N GLU A 13 -8.12 -7.22 -5.69
CA GLU A 13 -8.79 -7.71 -4.48
C GLU A 13 -8.26 -9.11 -4.13
N ILE A 14 -7.79 -9.29 -2.90
CA ILE A 14 -7.40 -10.58 -2.30
C ILE A 14 -8.16 -10.79 -0.99
N LEU A 15 -7.95 -11.92 -0.31
CA LEU A 15 -8.55 -12.19 1.01
C LEU A 15 -7.53 -12.06 2.14
N ASP A 16 -7.93 -11.42 3.24
CA ASP A 16 -7.17 -11.37 4.50
C ASP A 16 -7.24 -12.70 5.27
N SER A 17 -6.53 -12.79 6.40
CA SER A 17 -6.50 -13.99 7.25
C SER A 17 -7.86 -14.37 7.85
N ARG A 18 -8.86 -13.49 7.79
CA ARG A 18 -10.24 -13.71 8.26
C ARG A 18 -11.20 -13.98 7.08
N GLY A 19 -10.69 -14.07 5.86
CA GLY A 19 -11.49 -14.28 4.65
C GLY A 19 -12.26 -13.04 4.19
N ASN A 20 -11.91 -11.83 4.66
CA ASN A 20 -12.51 -10.59 4.16
C ASN A 20 -11.67 -10.03 2.99
N PRO A 21 -12.30 -9.34 2.02
CA PRO A 21 -11.57 -8.66 0.96
C PRO A 21 -10.55 -7.65 1.49
N THR A 22 -9.40 -7.54 0.84
CA THR A 22 -8.39 -6.50 1.06
C THR A 22 -7.63 -6.19 -0.23
N VAL A 23 -6.85 -5.11 -0.21
CA VAL A 23 -6.11 -4.58 -1.36
C VAL A 23 -4.71 -5.19 -1.42
N GLU A 24 -4.33 -5.71 -2.60
CA GLU A 24 -2.95 -6.00 -2.96
C GLU A 24 -2.53 -5.13 -4.15
N VAL A 25 -1.32 -4.58 -4.10
CA VAL A 25 -0.76 -3.72 -5.15
C VAL A 25 0.57 -4.28 -5.63
N ASP A 26 0.73 -4.35 -6.95
CA ASP A 26 2.01 -4.53 -7.64
C ASP A 26 2.51 -3.21 -8.25
N VAL A 27 3.81 -2.97 -8.16
CA VAL A 27 4.52 -1.85 -8.79
C VAL A 27 5.68 -2.40 -9.61
N PHE A 28 5.79 -1.96 -10.87
CA PHE A 28 6.88 -2.28 -11.78
C PHE A 28 7.67 -1.01 -12.13
N LEU A 29 9.00 -1.09 -12.04
CA LEU A 29 9.91 -0.02 -12.42
C LEU A 29 10.50 -0.25 -13.82
N ALA A 30 11.09 0.78 -14.40
CA ALA A 30 11.66 0.75 -15.75
C ALA A 30 12.83 -0.23 -15.92
N ASP A 31 13.57 -0.51 -14.84
CA ASP A 31 14.63 -1.52 -14.83
C ASP A 31 14.11 -2.96 -14.64
N GLY A 32 12.80 -3.16 -14.53
CA GLY A 32 12.17 -4.46 -14.31
C GLY A 32 12.01 -4.85 -12.84
N SER A 33 12.44 -4.01 -11.89
CA SER A 33 12.20 -4.25 -10.45
C SER A 33 10.71 -4.28 -10.14
N HIS A 34 10.30 -5.23 -9.30
CA HIS A 34 8.89 -5.49 -8.98
C HIS A 34 8.68 -5.52 -7.47
N GLY A 35 7.79 -4.67 -6.97
CA GLY A 35 7.36 -4.65 -5.57
C GLY A 35 5.89 -5.05 -5.43
N ARG A 36 5.57 -5.87 -4.42
CA ARG A 36 4.20 -6.28 -4.08
C ARG A 36 3.88 -5.97 -2.62
N ALA A 37 2.70 -5.45 -2.34
CA ALA A 37 2.23 -5.24 -0.98
C ALA A 37 0.75 -5.60 -0.83
N ALA A 38 0.43 -6.39 0.19
CA ALA A 38 -0.92 -6.66 0.66
C ALA A 38 -1.20 -5.82 1.91
N VAL A 39 -2.34 -5.13 1.94
CA VAL A 39 -2.68 -4.21 3.01
C VAL A 39 -3.45 -4.96 4.10
N PRO A 40 -3.03 -4.90 5.38
CA PRO A 40 -3.79 -5.51 6.47
C PRO A 40 -5.07 -4.73 6.74
N SER A 41 -6.09 -5.41 7.27
CA SER A 41 -7.32 -4.77 7.74
C SER A 41 -7.50 -5.06 9.24
N GLY A 42 -7.72 -4.01 10.02
CA GLY A 42 -8.05 -4.10 11.44
C GLY A 42 -9.52 -4.51 11.65
N ALA A 43 -9.84 -5.02 12.84
CA ALA A 43 -11.24 -5.14 13.31
C ALA A 43 -11.65 -3.92 14.17
N SER A 44 -10.68 -3.35 14.88
CA SER A 44 -10.86 -2.19 15.74
C SER A 44 -10.38 -0.96 14.97
N THR A 45 -11.32 -0.18 14.46
CA THR A 45 -11.03 1.12 13.84
C THR A 45 -11.30 2.20 14.88
N GLY A 46 -10.26 2.84 15.40
CA GLY A 46 -10.42 4.06 16.19
C GLY A 46 -11.12 5.15 15.39
N GLU A 47 -11.92 5.99 16.05
CA GLU A 47 -12.71 7.07 15.40
C GLU A 47 -11.84 8.11 14.66
N HIS A 48 -10.54 8.13 14.93
CA HIS A 48 -9.57 9.05 14.34
C HIS A 48 -8.56 8.37 13.38
N GLU A 49 -8.78 7.10 13.03
CA GLU A 49 -7.93 6.40 12.07
C GLU A 49 -8.19 6.88 10.63
N ALA A 50 -7.19 6.68 9.77
CA ALA A 50 -7.36 6.89 8.34
C ALA A 50 -8.39 5.90 7.77
N VAL A 51 -9.20 6.35 6.83
CA VAL A 51 -10.39 5.63 6.40
C VAL A 51 -10.04 4.49 5.45
N GLU A 52 -10.31 3.24 5.87
CA GLU A 52 -10.33 2.10 4.96
C GLU A 52 -11.57 2.17 4.05
N LEU A 53 -11.36 2.24 2.73
CA LEU A 53 -12.47 2.34 1.78
C LEU A 53 -13.03 0.95 1.47
N ARG A 54 -14.34 0.78 1.74
CA ARG A 54 -15.14 -0.43 1.47
C ARG A 54 -16.22 -0.13 0.44
N ASP A 55 -16.66 -1.17 -0.27
CA ASP A 55 -17.65 -1.07 -1.35
C ASP A 55 -19.04 -0.73 -0.82
N GLY A 56 -19.44 -1.29 0.33
CA GLY A 56 -20.78 -1.15 0.89
C GLY A 56 -21.87 -1.96 0.15
N ASP A 57 -21.47 -2.77 -0.84
CA ASP A 57 -22.35 -3.67 -1.59
C ASP A 57 -22.69 -4.92 -0.76
N THR A 58 -23.92 -5.00 -0.25
CA THR A 58 -24.36 -6.11 0.62
C THR A 58 -24.36 -7.47 -0.08
N ASP A 59 -24.46 -7.49 -1.41
CA ASP A 59 -24.48 -8.73 -2.20
C ASP A 59 -23.07 -9.32 -2.36
N ARG A 60 -22.02 -8.53 -2.09
CA ARG A 60 -20.61 -8.96 -2.17
C ARG A 60 -19.93 -8.84 -0.82
N TYR A 61 -19.58 -9.98 -0.23
CA TYR A 61 -18.86 -10.05 1.05
C TYR A 61 -19.53 -9.23 2.17
N MET A 62 -20.87 -9.14 2.18
CA MET A 62 -21.63 -8.36 3.17
C MET A 62 -21.19 -6.89 3.25
N GLY A 63 -20.90 -6.25 2.12
CA GLY A 63 -20.45 -4.86 2.05
C GLY A 63 -18.95 -4.64 2.22
N LYS A 64 -18.18 -5.71 2.51
CA LYS A 64 -16.74 -5.62 2.80
C LYS A 64 -15.84 -5.66 1.57
N GLY A 65 -16.40 -5.71 0.35
CA GLY A 65 -15.62 -5.59 -0.89
C GLY A 65 -14.73 -4.35 -0.90
N VAL A 66 -13.67 -4.37 -1.71
CA VAL A 66 -12.72 -3.25 -1.85
C VAL A 66 -12.51 -2.82 -3.30
N LEU A 67 -13.43 -3.15 -4.22
CA LEU A 67 -13.29 -2.83 -5.63
C LEU A 67 -13.16 -1.32 -5.89
N LYS A 68 -13.82 -0.45 -5.10
CA LYS A 68 -13.63 1.01 -5.20
C LYS A 68 -12.18 1.41 -4.92
N ALA A 69 -11.57 0.83 -3.87
CA ALA A 69 -10.17 1.06 -3.55
C ALA A 69 -9.25 0.54 -4.67
N ILE A 70 -9.57 -0.62 -5.27
CA ILE A 70 -8.84 -1.16 -6.43
C ILE A 70 -8.92 -0.24 -7.65
N GLN A 71 -10.10 0.34 -7.92
CA GLN A 71 -10.27 1.33 -8.98
C GLN A 71 -9.41 2.58 -8.74
N ASN A 72 -9.34 3.04 -7.49
CA ASN A 72 -8.48 4.17 -7.12
C ASN A 72 -6.99 3.88 -7.33
N VAL A 73 -6.54 2.65 -7.01
CA VAL A 73 -5.16 2.19 -7.31
C VAL A 73 -4.89 2.20 -8.82
N ASN A 74 -5.77 1.57 -9.61
CA ASN A 74 -5.58 1.39 -11.06
C ASN A 74 -5.81 2.66 -11.87
N GLY A 75 -6.45 3.68 -11.29
CA GLY A 75 -6.74 4.97 -11.90
C GLY A 75 -5.91 6.10 -11.28
N ILE A 76 -6.54 6.87 -10.40
CA ILE A 76 -6.01 8.16 -9.89
C ILE A 76 -4.62 8.00 -9.25
N LEU A 77 -4.43 6.99 -8.39
CA LEU A 77 -3.15 6.80 -7.70
C LEU A 77 -2.04 6.37 -8.65
N GLN A 78 -2.34 5.52 -9.65
CA GLN A 78 -1.35 5.17 -10.66
C GLN A 78 -0.91 6.40 -11.45
N GLU A 79 -1.87 7.16 -11.99
CA GLU A 79 -1.57 8.33 -12.81
C GLU A 79 -0.85 9.43 -12.02
N SER A 80 -1.12 9.56 -10.72
CA SER A 80 -0.47 10.58 -9.90
C SER A 80 1.02 10.31 -9.68
N VAL A 81 1.48 9.04 -9.70
CA VAL A 81 2.89 8.67 -9.42
C VAL A 81 3.66 8.06 -10.59
N LYS A 82 3.01 7.82 -11.73
CA LYS A 82 3.65 7.28 -12.93
C LYS A 82 4.82 8.14 -13.40
N GLY A 83 5.91 7.49 -13.81
CA GLY A 83 7.14 8.12 -14.29
C GLY A 83 8.01 8.74 -13.19
N LYS A 84 7.57 8.74 -11.93
CA LYS A 84 8.37 9.27 -10.82
C LYS A 84 9.42 8.29 -10.35
N ASN A 85 10.47 8.85 -9.75
CA ASN A 85 11.55 8.07 -9.18
C ASN A 85 11.09 7.34 -7.91
N ALA A 86 11.06 6.01 -7.95
CA ALA A 86 10.62 5.18 -6.82
C ALA A 86 11.50 5.29 -5.57
N ILE A 87 12.75 5.76 -5.68
CA ILE A 87 13.64 5.90 -4.51
C ILE A 87 13.29 7.13 -3.65
N ASP A 88 12.53 8.09 -4.19
CA ASP A 88 12.07 9.29 -3.48
C ASP A 88 10.71 9.02 -2.81
N GLN A 89 10.73 8.18 -1.78
CA GLN A 89 9.53 7.71 -1.07
C GLN A 89 8.69 8.88 -0.51
N GLU A 90 9.34 9.92 0.03
CA GLU A 90 8.64 11.08 0.60
C GLU A 90 7.85 11.86 -0.46
N SER A 91 8.43 12.05 -1.65
CA SER A 91 7.75 12.68 -2.78
C SER A 91 6.59 11.85 -3.31
N ILE A 92 6.74 10.51 -3.36
CA ILE A 92 5.68 9.58 -3.73
C ILE A 92 4.51 9.68 -2.74
N ASP A 93 4.78 9.52 -1.45
CA ASP A 93 3.72 9.49 -0.43
C ASP A 93 2.98 10.82 -0.34
N ARG A 94 3.70 11.94 -0.47
CA ARG A 94 3.09 13.27 -0.52
C ARG A 94 2.11 13.40 -1.68
N GLN A 95 2.45 12.88 -2.85
CA GLN A 95 1.58 12.96 -4.02
C GLN A 95 0.39 12.03 -3.94
N LEU A 96 0.52 10.88 -3.28
CA LEU A 96 -0.62 10.03 -2.97
C LEU A 96 -1.59 10.73 -1.98
N ILE A 97 -1.05 11.44 -0.99
CA ILE A 97 -1.84 12.25 -0.04
C ILE A 97 -2.52 13.43 -0.75
N GLU A 98 -1.79 14.18 -1.57
CA GLU A 98 -2.31 15.32 -2.33
C GLU A 98 -3.38 14.90 -3.33
N ALA A 99 -3.21 13.73 -3.97
CA ALA A 99 -4.20 13.18 -4.89
C ALA A 99 -5.53 12.84 -4.20
N ASP A 100 -5.49 12.42 -2.93
CA ASP A 100 -6.70 12.22 -2.14
C ASP A 100 -7.32 13.55 -1.68
N GLY A 101 -6.48 14.49 -1.24
CA GLY A 101 -6.89 15.83 -0.86
C GLY A 101 -7.63 15.93 0.48
N THR A 102 -7.79 14.82 1.22
CA THR A 102 -8.44 14.82 2.54
C THR A 102 -7.48 14.44 3.66
N PRO A 103 -7.68 14.98 4.88
CA PRO A 103 -6.79 14.70 6.01
C PRO A 103 -6.81 13.22 6.43
N ASN A 104 -7.93 12.53 6.24
CA ASN A 104 -8.15 11.15 6.69
C ASN A 104 -8.17 10.12 5.55
N LYS A 105 -7.84 10.51 4.31
CA LYS A 105 -7.72 9.60 3.15
C LYS A 105 -9.05 8.94 2.76
N ASN A 106 -10.18 9.64 2.92
CA ASN A 106 -11.50 9.04 2.76
C ASN A 106 -12.01 9.01 1.32
N ILE A 107 -11.38 9.73 0.37
CA ILE A 107 -11.78 9.75 -1.04
C ILE A 107 -11.14 8.56 -1.78
N LEU A 108 -9.83 8.41 -1.68
CA LEU A 108 -9.10 7.35 -2.38
C LEU A 108 -8.98 6.08 -1.52
N GLY A 109 -9.10 6.21 -0.20
CA GLY A 109 -8.98 5.12 0.75
C GLY A 109 -7.55 4.97 1.26
N ALA A 110 -7.39 4.96 2.58
CA ALA A 110 -6.11 4.72 3.24
C ALA A 110 -5.50 3.37 2.84
N ASN A 111 -6.34 2.36 2.63
CA ASN A 111 -5.94 1.05 2.13
C ASN A 111 -5.36 1.11 0.70
N ALA A 112 -5.95 1.89 -0.21
CA ALA A 112 -5.40 2.07 -1.56
C ALA A 112 -4.04 2.79 -1.53
N ILE A 113 -3.96 3.91 -0.79
CA ILE A 113 -2.76 4.73 -0.67
C ILE A 113 -1.61 3.94 -0.04
N LEU A 114 -1.87 3.26 1.08
CA LEU A 114 -0.86 2.47 1.77
C LEU A 114 -0.36 1.29 0.91
N GLY A 115 -1.26 0.67 0.13
CA GLY A 115 -0.90 -0.38 -0.80
C GLY A 115 0.13 0.08 -1.84
N VAL A 116 -0.11 1.22 -2.47
CA VAL A 116 0.83 1.83 -3.44
C VAL A 116 2.14 2.21 -2.75
N SER A 117 2.06 2.91 -1.62
CA SER A 117 3.24 3.35 -0.84
C SER A 117 4.19 2.20 -0.50
N MET A 118 3.67 1.11 0.07
CA MET A 118 4.46 -0.06 0.44
C MET A 118 5.00 -0.81 -0.78
N ALA A 119 4.24 -0.91 -1.87
CA ALA A 119 4.67 -1.59 -3.08
C ALA A 119 5.80 -0.82 -3.79
N VAL A 120 5.73 0.52 -3.85
CA VAL A 120 6.81 1.38 -4.35
C VAL A 120 8.08 1.19 -3.52
N CYS A 121 7.96 1.24 -2.19
CA CYS A 121 9.09 1.04 -1.28
C CYS A 121 9.81 -0.30 -1.52
N ARG A 122 9.04 -1.38 -1.71
CA ARG A 122 9.58 -2.71 -2.01
C ARG A 122 10.24 -2.79 -3.38
N ALA A 123 9.64 -2.18 -4.39
CA ALA A 123 10.22 -2.11 -5.73
C ALA A 123 11.56 -1.35 -5.71
N ALA A 124 11.62 -0.23 -4.99
CA ALA A 124 12.83 0.56 -4.81
C ALA A 124 13.93 -0.19 -4.02
N ALA A 125 13.56 -0.96 -2.99
CA ALA A 125 14.53 -1.81 -2.29
C ALA A 125 15.16 -2.86 -3.23
N ILE A 126 14.36 -3.46 -4.12
CA ILE A 126 14.82 -4.43 -5.12
C ILE A 126 15.72 -3.77 -6.17
N HIS A 127 15.34 -2.59 -6.66
CA HIS A 127 16.15 -1.75 -7.54
C HIS A 127 17.54 -1.47 -6.95
N GLU A 128 17.56 -1.10 -5.67
CA GLU A 128 18.78 -0.85 -4.89
C GLU A 128 19.52 -2.14 -4.47
N LYS A 129 18.99 -3.31 -4.82
CA LYS A 129 19.53 -4.64 -4.46
C LYS A 129 19.74 -4.80 -2.96
N LYS A 130 18.82 -4.25 -2.16
CA LYS A 130 18.86 -4.30 -0.69
C LYS A 130 17.64 -5.08 -0.17
N PRO A 131 17.81 -5.86 0.92
CA PRO A 131 16.65 -6.36 1.64
C PRO A 131 15.87 -5.16 2.21
N LEU A 132 14.53 -5.28 2.26
CA LEU A 132 13.63 -4.16 2.61
C LEU A 132 14.02 -3.47 3.93
N TRP A 133 14.36 -4.23 4.97
CA TRP A 133 14.75 -3.67 6.27
C TRP A 133 15.97 -2.76 6.18
N LYS A 134 16.94 -3.12 5.32
CA LYS A 134 18.18 -2.35 5.13
C LYS A 134 17.96 -1.14 4.23
N TYR A 135 17.03 -1.24 3.28
CA TYR A 135 16.57 -0.12 2.48
C TYR A 135 15.87 0.93 3.36
N LEU A 136 14.94 0.49 4.22
CA LEU A 136 14.20 1.36 5.15
C LEU A 136 15.09 1.99 6.23
N ASN A 137 16.06 1.23 6.75
CA ASN A 137 16.99 1.73 7.77
C ASN A 137 18.43 1.30 7.46
N PRO A 138 19.21 2.11 6.73
CA PRO A 138 20.58 1.75 6.36
C PRO A 138 21.53 1.73 7.56
N HIS A 139 21.18 2.35 8.69
CA HIS A 139 22.08 2.60 9.81
C HIS A 139 21.87 1.64 11.00
N ASN A 140 20.76 0.90 11.05
CA ASN A 140 20.43 0.06 12.20
C ASN A 140 19.93 -1.34 11.77
N SER A 141 20.12 -2.32 12.62
CA SER A 141 19.70 -3.72 12.42
C SER A 141 19.25 -4.37 13.73
N LEU A 142 18.48 -3.63 14.54
CA LEU A 142 17.94 -4.13 15.81
C LEU A 142 16.76 -5.09 15.54
N LEU A 143 16.80 -6.27 16.15
CA LEU A 143 15.68 -7.19 16.18
C LEU A 143 14.78 -6.86 17.39
N PRO A 144 13.45 -6.71 17.21
CA PRO A 144 12.55 -6.42 18.32
C PRO A 144 12.34 -7.66 19.21
N ALA A 145 12.21 -7.45 20.52
CA ALA A 145 11.73 -8.48 21.42
C ALA A 145 10.22 -8.73 21.18
N PRO A 146 9.79 -9.97 20.86
CA PRO A 146 8.41 -10.24 20.50
C PRO A 146 7.49 -10.20 21.73
N MET A 147 6.36 -9.51 21.63
CA MET A 147 5.23 -9.64 22.55
C MET A 147 4.22 -10.63 21.96
N MET A 148 4.24 -11.87 22.48
CA MET A 148 3.43 -12.97 21.94
C MET A 148 2.05 -13.00 22.58
N ASN A 149 1.01 -12.78 21.76
CA ASN A 149 -0.37 -12.91 22.22
C ASN A 149 -0.76 -14.40 22.35
N ILE A 150 -1.02 -14.86 23.57
CA ILE A 150 -1.37 -16.27 23.88
C ILE A 150 -2.76 -16.41 24.51
N LEU A 151 -3.37 -15.31 24.99
CA LEU A 151 -4.67 -15.28 25.64
C LEU A 151 -5.44 -14.05 25.19
N ASN A 152 -6.66 -14.25 24.72
CA ASN A 152 -7.59 -13.20 24.30
C ASN A 152 -8.73 -13.07 25.33
N GLY A 153 -9.39 -11.91 25.37
CA GLY A 153 -10.56 -11.61 26.19
C GLY A 153 -11.56 -10.73 25.47
#